data_AF-A0A9W7CD09-F1
#
_entry.id   AF-A0A9W7CD09-F1
#
_cell.length_a   1.000
_cell.length_b   1.000
_cell.length_c   1.000
_cell.angle_alpha   90.00
_cell.angle_beta   90.00
_cell.angle_gamma   90.00
#
_symmetry.space_group_name_H-M   'P 1'
#
loop_
_entity.id
_entity.type
_entity.pdbx_description
1 polymer ?
#
loop_
_entity_poly.entity_id
_entity_poly.type
_entity_poly.pdbx_seq_one_letter_code
_entity_poly.pdbx_strand_id
1 'polypeptide(L)'
;MFQNPIVQQLWEVRHAPSSTHDSYSSFSTPRPPSLSRSQILYPFSSNPVLAETYKSPWNEVRFGKILEDLDATAGNIAFSHCVKGGSWPAPLIVTAGIDSIQLNPTLRPSIKTDHILTGQISWVGSSSMEISMSVCGEEEGEPWLLAKFTFVAREGESGGATKIVELMPETDEERVAFRIGEG
;
A
#
# COMPACT_ATOMS: atom_id res chain seq x y z
N MET A 1 -16.07 10.71 17.04
CA MET A 1 -16.01 10.26 15.63
C MET A 1 -14.69 9.53 15.48
N PHE A 2 -14.70 8.20 15.39
CA PHE A 2 -13.45 7.44 15.29
C PHE A 2 -12.83 7.68 13.91
N GLN A 3 -11.62 8.23 13.89
CA GLN A 3 -10.82 8.33 12.68
C GLN A 3 -10.13 6.98 12.50
N ASN A 4 -10.43 6.29 11.40
CA ASN A 4 -9.69 5.11 10.99
C ASN A 4 -8.20 5.51 10.90
N PRO A 5 -7.26 4.81 11.58
CA PRO A 5 -5.83 5.16 11.57
C PRO A 5 -5.27 5.31 10.14
N ILE A 6 -5.84 4.60 9.17
CA ILE A 6 -5.50 4.71 7.74
C ILE A 6 -5.99 6.01 7.13
N VAL A 7 -7.18 6.46 7.52
CA VAL A 7 -7.71 7.77 7.12
C VAL A 7 -6.86 8.89 7.72
N GLN A 8 -6.37 8.74 8.95
CA GLN A 8 -5.43 9.71 9.52
C GLN A 8 -4.10 9.75 8.77
N GLN A 9 -3.50 8.59 8.48
CA GLN A 9 -2.30 8.51 7.64
C GLN A 9 -2.52 9.09 6.23
N LEU A 10 -3.66 8.79 5.59
CA LEU A 10 -4.10 9.39 4.31
C LEU A 10 -4.13 10.92 4.40
N TRP A 11 -4.71 11.47 5.48
CA TRP A 11 -4.80 12.90 5.70
C TRP A 11 -3.41 13.52 5.91
N GLU A 12 -2.55 12.91 6.72
CA GLU A 12 -1.19 13.38 6.99
C GLU A 12 -0.33 13.39 5.71
N VAL A 13 -0.39 12.35 4.89
CA VAL A 13 0.36 12.26 3.62
C VAL A 13 -0.11 13.31 2.61
N ARG A 14 -1.43 13.56 2.52
CA ARG A 14 -1.99 14.57 1.59
C ARG A 14 -1.71 16.01 2.00
N HIS A 15 -1.47 16.27 3.29
CA HIS A 15 -1.27 17.62 3.83
C HIS A 15 0.18 17.91 4.22
N ALA A 16 1.09 16.95 4.06
CA ALA A 16 2.51 17.19 4.22
C ALA A 16 2.91 18.30 3.23
N PRO A 17 3.43 19.45 3.72
CA PRO A 17 3.81 20.55 2.85
C PRO A 17 4.91 20.05 1.91
N SER A 18 4.69 20.19 0.60
CA SER A 18 5.74 20.05 -0.41
C SER A 18 6.77 21.15 -0.20
N SER A 19 7.69 20.93 0.73
CA SER A 19 8.85 21.78 0.90
C SER A 19 9.74 21.65 -0.32
N THR A 20 10.02 22.83 -0.91
CA THR A 20 10.97 23.17 -1.98
C THR A 20 10.53 22.98 -3.44
N HIS A 21 10.05 24.11 -4.00
CA HIS A 21 10.22 24.50 -5.40
C HIS A 21 11.71 24.53 -5.75
N ASP A 22 12.32 23.39 -6.06
CA ASP A 22 13.63 23.35 -6.70
C ASP A 22 13.49 22.70 -8.09
N SER A 23 13.73 23.53 -9.12
CA SER A 23 14.08 23.19 -10.50
C SER A 23 13.66 21.80 -11.01
N TYR A 24 12.42 21.71 -11.50
CA TYR A 24 11.90 20.54 -12.21
C TYR A 24 12.59 20.35 -13.56
N SER A 25 13.60 19.48 -13.61
CA SER A 25 14.08 18.89 -14.86
C SER A 25 14.36 17.42 -14.69
N SER A 26 13.84 16.61 -15.63
CA SER A 26 14.09 15.19 -15.88
C SER A 26 13.63 14.21 -14.80
N PHE A 27 12.94 13.14 -15.23
CA PHE A 27 12.54 11.99 -14.41
C PHE A 27 13.64 11.63 -13.41
N SER A 28 13.28 11.62 -12.12
CA SER A 28 14.14 11.20 -11.01
C SER A 28 14.77 9.84 -11.29
N THR A 29 15.96 9.63 -10.74
CA THR A 29 16.61 8.31 -10.66
C THR A 29 15.62 7.22 -10.21
N PRO A 30 15.74 6.00 -10.75
CA PRO A 30 14.99 4.84 -10.27
C PRO A 30 15.03 4.70 -8.74
N ARG A 31 13.95 4.19 -8.14
CA ARG A 31 13.74 4.24 -6.69
C ARG A 31 13.60 2.86 -6.06
N PRO A 32 14.18 2.64 -4.87
CA PRO A 32 14.01 1.37 -4.21
C PRO A 32 12.60 1.22 -3.62
N PRO A 33 12.06 -0.02 -3.56
CA PRO A 33 10.77 -0.33 -2.93
C PRO A 33 10.65 0.22 -1.50
N SER A 34 11.75 0.22 -0.75
CA SER A 34 11.86 0.68 0.64
C SER A 34 11.33 2.11 0.87
N LEU A 35 11.44 3.02 -0.11
CA LEU A 35 10.93 4.40 0.00
C LEU A 35 9.40 4.52 -0.01
N SER A 36 8.73 3.51 -0.57
CA SER A 36 7.28 3.41 -0.66
C SER A 36 6.68 2.52 0.43
N ARG A 37 7.53 1.86 1.24
CA ARG A 37 7.07 0.92 2.27
C ARG A 37 6.20 1.63 3.31
N SER A 38 5.04 1.04 3.58
CA SER A 38 4.09 1.47 4.59
C SER A 38 3.76 0.32 5.54
N GLN A 39 3.50 0.66 6.79
CA GLN A 39 3.10 -0.30 7.82
C GLN A 39 1.97 0.28 8.69
N ILE A 40 1.00 -0.56 9.01
CA ILE A 40 -0.18 -0.20 9.80
C ILE A 40 -0.36 -1.25 10.88
N LEU A 41 -0.26 -0.79 12.13
CA LEU A 41 -0.52 -1.60 13.30
C LEU A 41 -2.03 -1.58 13.62
N TYR A 42 -2.58 -2.76 13.83
CA TYR A 42 -3.91 -2.96 14.39
C TYR A 42 -3.79 -3.42 15.85
N PRO A 43 -3.79 -2.49 16.82
CA PRO A 43 -3.57 -2.81 18.23
C PRO A 43 -4.84 -3.36 18.90
N PHE A 44 -5.39 -4.48 18.41
CA PHE A 44 -6.67 -5.01 18.91
C PHE A 44 -6.61 -5.44 20.38
N SER A 45 -5.46 -5.91 20.87
CA SER A 45 -5.25 -6.33 22.25
C SER A 45 -5.38 -5.17 23.25
N SER A 46 -4.99 -3.96 22.85
CA SER A 46 -4.96 -2.76 23.70
C SER A 46 -6.01 -1.71 23.32
N ASN A 47 -6.67 -1.84 22.15
CA ASN A 47 -7.71 -0.93 21.67
C ASN A 47 -9.04 -1.67 21.45
N PRO A 48 -9.88 -1.81 22.49
CA PRO A 48 -11.12 -2.57 22.40
C PRO A 48 -12.13 -1.95 21.43
N VAL A 49 -12.10 -0.62 21.21
CA VAL A 49 -13.05 0.02 20.29
C VAL A 49 -12.70 -0.29 18.82
N LEU A 50 -11.41 -0.27 18.50
CA LEU A 50 -10.94 -0.72 17.19
C LEU A 50 -11.24 -2.22 17.02
N ALA A 51 -10.94 -3.04 18.03
CA ALA A 51 -11.24 -4.47 18.02
C ALA A 51 -12.71 -4.74 17.71
N GLU A 52 -13.66 -4.10 18.40
CA GLU A 52 -15.11 -4.26 18.12
C GLU A 52 -15.48 -3.89 16.68
N THR A 53 -14.87 -2.84 16.13
CA THR A 53 -15.12 -2.39 14.74
C THR A 53 -14.64 -3.43 13.73
N TYR A 54 -13.50 -4.07 14.01
CA TYR A 54 -12.85 -5.06 13.16
C TYR A 54 -13.24 -6.50 13.51
N LYS A 55 -14.10 -6.73 14.49
CA LYS A 55 -14.51 -8.07 14.91
C LYS A 55 -15.58 -8.65 13.98
N SER A 56 -15.42 -9.92 13.66
CA SER A 56 -16.44 -10.78 13.03
C SER A 56 -17.29 -11.51 14.09
N PRO A 57 -18.44 -12.12 13.73
CA PRO A 57 -19.22 -12.94 14.67
C PRO A 57 -18.45 -14.12 15.30
N TRP A 58 -17.29 -14.51 14.74
CA TRP A 58 -16.46 -15.62 15.22
C TRP A 58 -15.27 -15.19 16.09
N ASN A 59 -15.20 -13.92 16.54
CA ASN A 59 -14.03 -13.34 17.22
C ASN A 59 -12.74 -13.36 16.38
N GLU A 60 -12.90 -13.29 15.06
CA GLU A 60 -11.81 -13.15 14.11
C GLU A 60 -11.84 -11.75 13.49
N VAL A 61 -10.75 -11.37 12.83
CA VAL A 61 -10.68 -10.15 12.05
C VAL A 61 -11.70 -10.19 10.91
N ARG A 62 -12.50 -9.13 10.80
CA ARG A 62 -13.50 -8.93 9.76
C ARG A 62 -12.81 -8.60 8.46
N PHE A 63 -12.74 -9.60 7.58
CA PHE A 63 -12.05 -9.50 6.30
C PHE A 63 -12.47 -8.29 5.45
N GLY A 64 -13.76 -7.94 5.40
CA GLY A 64 -14.23 -6.76 4.65
C GLY A 64 -13.58 -5.43 5.09
N LYS A 65 -13.29 -5.26 6.40
CA LYS A 65 -12.58 -4.07 6.90
C LYS A 65 -11.12 -4.05 6.46
N ILE A 66 -10.49 -5.21 6.40
CA ILE A 66 -9.12 -5.35 5.91
C ILE A 66 -9.04 -5.07 4.41
N LEU A 67 -10.05 -5.46 3.62
CA LEU A 67 -10.10 -5.11 2.19
C LEU A 67 -10.19 -3.59 1.95
N GLU A 68 -11.04 -2.89 2.71
CA GLU A 68 -11.13 -1.42 2.65
C GLU A 68 -9.78 -0.77 2.98
N ASP A 69 -9.11 -1.29 4.00
CA ASP A 69 -7.83 -0.81 4.47
C ASP A 69 -6.68 -1.10 3.48
N LEU A 70 -6.71 -2.25 2.80
CA LEU A 70 -5.76 -2.61 1.75
C LEU A 70 -5.85 -1.66 0.55
N ASP A 71 -7.06 -1.36 0.04
CA ASP A 71 -7.22 -0.45 -1.09
C ASP A 71 -6.75 0.98 -0.73
N ALA A 72 -7.13 1.46 0.46
CA ALA A 72 -6.68 2.76 0.97
C ALA A 72 -5.14 2.83 1.13
N THR A 73 -4.54 1.77 1.65
CA THR A 73 -3.09 1.69 1.86
C THR A 73 -2.33 1.59 0.54
N ALA A 74 -2.82 0.80 -0.41
CA ALA A 74 -2.25 0.71 -1.74
C ALA A 74 -2.30 2.06 -2.47
N GLY A 75 -3.44 2.75 -2.42
CA GLY A 75 -3.56 4.10 -2.98
C GLY A 75 -2.53 5.08 -2.39
N ASN A 76 -2.27 5.01 -1.08
CA ASN A 76 -1.24 5.81 -0.42
C ASN A 76 0.18 5.48 -0.90
N ILE A 77 0.51 4.20 -0.98
CA ILE A 77 1.83 3.73 -1.44
C ILE A 77 2.06 4.21 -2.88
N ALA A 78 1.06 4.04 -3.75
CA ALA A 78 1.10 4.48 -5.14
C ALA A 78 1.31 6.00 -5.27
N PHE A 79 0.51 6.78 -4.53
CA PHE A 79 0.62 8.24 -4.54
C PHE A 79 1.98 8.72 -4.03
N SER A 80 2.45 8.15 -2.92
CA SER A 80 3.76 8.44 -2.32
C SER A 80 4.89 8.16 -3.31
N HIS A 81 4.84 7.03 -4.04
CA HIS A 81 5.83 6.69 -5.06
C HIS A 81 5.93 7.75 -6.16
N CYS A 82 4.78 8.20 -6.70
CA CYS A 82 4.75 9.21 -7.75
C CYS A 82 5.18 10.60 -7.27
N VAL A 83 4.64 11.08 -6.13
CA VAL A 83 4.91 12.42 -5.61
C VAL A 83 6.35 12.54 -5.16
N LYS A 84 6.81 11.62 -4.30
CA LYS A 84 8.22 11.61 -3.91
C LYS A 84 9.08 11.47 -5.15
N GLY A 85 8.64 10.67 -6.13
CA GLY A 85 9.19 10.43 -7.47
C GLY A 85 9.53 11.65 -8.31
N GLY A 86 9.06 12.84 -7.91
CA GLY A 86 9.19 14.05 -8.71
C GLY A 86 8.22 14.08 -9.90
N SER A 87 7.19 13.23 -9.91
CA SER A 87 6.12 13.30 -10.90
C SER A 87 5.27 14.54 -10.60
N TRP A 88 5.50 15.62 -11.34
CA TRP A 88 4.77 16.87 -11.18
C TRP A 88 4.19 17.35 -12.52
N PRO A 89 2.91 17.78 -12.56
CA PRO A 89 1.93 17.74 -11.47
C PRO A 89 1.68 16.30 -10.99
N ALA A 90 1.29 16.16 -9.71
CA ALA A 90 1.02 14.85 -9.14
C ALA A 90 -0.05 14.13 -9.98
N PRO A 91 0.21 12.90 -10.44
CA PRO A 91 -0.74 12.20 -11.30
C PRO A 91 -1.99 11.81 -10.53
N LEU A 92 -3.10 11.70 -11.24
CA LEU A 92 -4.29 11.04 -10.72
C LEU A 92 -4.00 9.53 -10.63
N ILE A 93 -4.01 9.01 -9.41
CA ILE A 93 -3.79 7.59 -9.14
C ILE A 93 -5.14 6.87 -9.08
N VAL A 94 -5.29 5.83 -9.89
CA VAL A 94 -6.54 5.07 -10.01
C VAL A 94 -6.27 3.59 -9.78
N THR A 95 -7.10 2.94 -8.97
CA THR A 95 -7.11 1.48 -8.85
C THR A 95 -7.54 0.87 -10.17
N ALA A 96 -6.64 0.14 -10.84
CA ALA A 96 -6.97 -0.57 -12.07
C ALA A 96 -7.55 -1.95 -11.78
N GLY A 97 -7.06 -2.61 -10.72
CA GLY A 97 -7.57 -3.91 -10.31
C GLY A 97 -6.91 -4.46 -9.05
N ILE A 98 -7.49 -5.57 -8.57
CA ILE A 98 -6.90 -6.42 -7.54
C ILE A 98 -6.47 -7.71 -8.24
N ASP A 99 -5.17 -7.96 -8.28
CA ASP A 99 -4.61 -9.07 -9.06
C ASP A 99 -4.73 -10.39 -8.30
N SER A 100 -4.50 -10.37 -6.99
CA SER A 100 -4.69 -11.54 -6.14
C SER A 100 -4.94 -11.18 -4.69
N ILE A 101 -5.74 -12.00 -4.02
CA ILE A 101 -5.84 -12.05 -2.56
C ILE A 101 -5.77 -13.52 -2.15
N GLN A 102 -4.78 -13.85 -1.32
CA GLN A 102 -4.52 -15.20 -0.85
C GLN A 102 -4.65 -15.22 0.67
N LEU A 103 -5.48 -16.12 1.18
CA LEU A 103 -5.63 -16.36 2.60
C LEU A 103 -4.92 -17.66 2.96
N ASN A 104 -4.16 -17.64 4.06
CA ASN A 104 -3.59 -18.87 4.59
C ASN A 104 -4.70 -19.67 5.32
N PRO A 105 -5.11 -20.85 4.84
CA PRO A 105 -6.24 -21.58 5.39
C PRO A 105 -5.97 -22.18 6.77
N THR A 106 -4.70 -22.29 7.18
CA THR A 106 -4.30 -22.86 8.48
C THR A 106 -4.26 -21.80 9.57
N LEU A 107 -4.17 -20.51 9.21
CA LEU A 107 -4.13 -19.41 10.15
C LEU A 107 -5.54 -18.87 10.41
N ARG A 108 -5.78 -18.45 11.66
CA ARG A 108 -7.01 -17.78 12.08
C ARG A 108 -6.65 -16.42 12.65
N PRO A 109 -7.03 -15.31 11.99
CA PRO A 109 -6.68 -13.97 12.46
C PRO A 109 -7.53 -13.61 13.66
N SER A 110 -7.02 -13.89 14.86
CA SER A 110 -7.71 -13.65 16.12
C SER A 110 -7.85 -12.16 16.40
N ILE A 111 -9.06 -11.71 16.75
CA ILE A 111 -9.25 -10.30 17.17
C ILE A 111 -8.62 -9.99 18.55
N LYS A 112 -8.06 -11.00 19.24
CA LYS A 112 -7.44 -10.83 20.56
C LYS A 112 -5.95 -10.47 20.49
N THR A 113 -5.35 -10.60 19.32
CA THR A 113 -3.92 -10.35 19.07
C THR A 113 -3.77 -9.19 18.13
N ASP A 114 -2.64 -8.49 18.22
CA ASP A 114 -2.36 -7.39 17.30
C ASP A 114 -1.97 -7.93 15.93
N HIS A 115 -2.22 -7.13 14.91
CA HIS A 115 -1.93 -7.47 13.53
C HIS A 115 -1.21 -6.33 12.84
N ILE A 116 -0.43 -6.66 11.82
CA ILE A 116 0.37 -5.67 11.08
C ILE A 116 0.11 -5.86 9.59
N LEU A 117 -0.42 -4.82 8.94
CA LEU A 117 -0.43 -4.72 7.48
C LEU A 117 0.86 -4.05 7.03
N THR A 118 1.58 -4.69 6.11
CA THR A 118 2.77 -4.12 5.46
C THR A 118 2.55 -4.08 3.95
N GLY A 119 2.99 -3.02 3.29
CA GLY A 119 2.87 -2.87 1.84
C GLY A 119 4.02 -2.10 1.23
N GLN A 120 4.35 -2.40 -0.02
CA GLN A 120 5.33 -1.66 -0.82
C GLN A 120 5.11 -1.90 -2.32
N ILE A 121 5.67 -1.02 -3.16
CA ILE A 121 5.71 -1.24 -4.62
C ILE A 121 6.55 -2.48 -4.92
N SER A 122 6.00 -3.44 -5.66
CA SER A 122 6.72 -4.65 -6.10
C SER A 122 7.16 -4.57 -7.56
N TRP A 123 6.44 -3.80 -8.39
CA TRP A 123 6.75 -3.64 -9.80
C TRP A 123 6.24 -2.30 -10.34
N VAL A 124 6.92 -1.75 -11.35
CA VAL A 124 6.55 -0.51 -12.04
C VAL A 124 6.74 -0.69 -13.54
N GLY A 125 5.67 -0.46 -14.30
CA GLY A 125 5.68 -0.35 -15.76
C GLY A 125 5.84 1.11 -16.21
N SER A 126 5.32 1.44 -17.40
CA SER A 126 5.39 2.82 -17.90
C SER A 126 4.50 3.78 -17.11
N SER A 127 3.23 3.42 -16.93
CA SER A 127 2.21 4.21 -16.22
C SER A 127 1.39 3.38 -15.22
N SER A 128 1.85 2.17 -14.91
CA SER A 128 1.21 1.22 -14.02
C SER A 128 2.18 0.76 -12.95
N MET A 129 1.66 0.39 -11.78
CA MET A 129 2.47 -0.12 -10.68
C MET A 129 1.71 -1.22 -9.94
N GLU A 130 2.44 -2.25 -9.51
CA GLU A 130 1.95 -3.31 -8.66
C GLU A 130 2.40 -3.05 -7.22
N ILE A 131 1.49 -3.25 -6.28
CA ILE A 131 1.73 -3.08 -4.85
C ILE A 131 1.48 -4.42 -4.19
N SER A 132 2.51 -4.98 -3.56
CA SER A 132 2.43 -6.19 -2.78
C SER A 132 2.20 -5.84 -1.31
N MET A 133 1.21 -6.48 -0.70
CA MET A 133 0.85 -6.29 0.71
C MET A 133 0.70 -7.62 1.42
N SER A 134 0.97 -7.61 2.71
CA SER A 134 0.76 -8.74 3.61
C SER A 134 0.12 -8.29 4.91
N VAL A 135 -0.60 -9.21 5.56
CA VAL A 135 -1.06 -9.01 6.93
C VAL A 135 -0.63 -10.20 7.79
N CYS A 136 0.10 -9.90 8.86
CA CYS A 136 0.60 -10.87 9.83
C CYS A 136 -0.04 -10.64 11.20
N GLY A 137 -0.02 -11.65 12.07
CA GLY A 137 -0.12 -11.43 13.52
C GLY A 137 1.18 -10.83 14.04
N GLU A 138 1.12 -10.12 15.18
CA GLU A 138 2.29 -9.47 15.80
C GLU A 138 3.37 -10.47 16.25
N GLU A 139 2.99 -11.68 16.67
CA GLU A 139 3.94 -12.77 16.90
C GLU A 139 4.52 -13.19 15.54
N GLU A 140 5.71 -12.68 15.20
CA GLU A 140 6.45 -12.90 13.94
C GLU A 140 6.11 -14.26 13.31
N GLY A 141 5.24 -14.21 12.30
CA GLY A 141 4.60 -15.40 11.76
C GLY A 141 4.29 -15.25 10.28
N GLU A 142 3.96 -16.37 9.67
CA GLU A 142 3.53 -16.41 8.27
C GLU A 142 2.30 -15.50 8.08
N PRO A 143 2.25 -14.70 6.99
CA PRO A 143 1.10 -13.86 6.72
C PRO A 143 -0.16 -14.70 6.55
N TRP A 144 -1.23 -14.30 7.23
CA TRP A 144 -2.54 -14.91 7.01
C TRP A 144 -3.24 -14.36 5.77
N LEU A 145 -2.75 -13.23 5.24
CA LEU A 145 -3.20 -12.61 4.01
C LEU A 145 -2.02 -12.08 3.19
N LEU A 146 -2.02 -12.39 1.90
CA LEU A 146 -1.19 -11.75 0.88
C LEU A 146 -2.09 -11.11 -0.18
N ALA A 147 -1.75 -9.92 -0.65
CA ALA A 147 -2.50 -9.26 -1.70
C ALA A 147 -1.61 -8.51 -2.68
N LYS A 148 -2.08 -8.42 -3.92
CA LYS A 148 -1.48 -7.65 -5.01
C LYS A 148 -2.53 -6.75 -5.64
N PHE A 149 -2.19 -5.46 -5.75
CA PHE A 149 -3.05 -4.45 -6.35
C PHE A 149 -2.32 -3.76 -7.48
N THR A 150 -3.02 -3.52 -8.58
CA THR A 150 -2.51 -2.75 -9.70
C THR A 150 -3.16 -1.36 -9.71
N PHE A 151 -2.30 -0.34 -9.75
CA PHE A 151 -2.69 1.05 -9.91
C PHE A 151 -2.15 1.61 -11.21
N VAL A 152 -2.85 2.60 -11.76
CA VAL A 152 -2.40 3.35 -12.94
C VAL A 152 -2.33 4.83 -12.64
N ALA A 153 -1.31 5.48 -13.17
CA ALA A 153 -1.13 6.91 -13.12
C ALA A 153 -1.73 7.56 -14.37
N ARG A 154 -2.55 8.57 -14.15
CA ARG A 154 -3.25 9.33 -15.19
C ARG A 154 -2.96 10.82 -15.08
N GLU A 155 -2.93 11.52 -16.21
CA GLU A 155 -2.92 12.98 -16.21
C GLU A 155 -4.27 13.52 -15.71
N GLY A 156 -4.24 14.53 -14.85
CA GLY A 156 -5.46 15.04 -14.20
C GLY A 156 -6.46 15.70 -15.15
N GLU A 157 -5.99 16.35 -16.22
CA GLU A 157 -6.87 17.05 -17.18
C GLU A 157 -7.33 16.14 -18.32
N SER A 158 -6.40 15.39 -18.93
CA SER A 158 -6.69 14.59 -20.12
C SER A 158 -7.18 13.17 -19.82
N GLY A 159 -6.90 12.65 -18.61
CA GLY A 159 -7.10 11.24 -18.29
C GLY A 159 -6.15 10.28 -19.04
N GLY A 160 -5.17 10.82 -19.77
CA GLY A 160 -4.13 10.07 -20.48
C GLY A 160 -3.22 9.31 -19.52
N ALA A 161 -2.62 8.22 -20.00
CA ALA A 161 -1.60 7.51 -19.23
C ALA A 161 -0.36 8.40 -19.04
N THR A 162 0.16 8.50 -17.82
CA THR A 162 1.34 9.33 -17.53
C THR A 162 2.50 8.49 -17.03
N LYS A 163 3.72 8.81 -17.49
CA LYS A 163 4.91 8.04 -17.14
C LYS A 163 5.26 8.27 -15.68
N ILE A 164 5.60 7.20 -14.97
CA ILE A 164 6.01 7.24 -13.55
C ILE A 164 7.48 6.86 -13.37
N VAL A 165 8.02 7.18 -12.19
CA VAL A 165 9.40 6.86 -11.83
C VAL A 165 9.59 5.35 -11.73
N GLU A 166 10.68 4.85 -12.32
CA GLU A 166 11.02 3.42 -12.34
C GLU A 166 11.40 2.90 -10.94
N LEU A 167 11.17 1.62 -10.73
CA LEU A 167 11.59 0.91 -9.51
C LEU A 167 13.01 0.34 -9.68
N MET A 168 13.81 0.37 -8.62
CA MET A 168 15.14 -0.21 -8.54
C MET A 168 15.19 -1.22 -7.38
N PRO A 169 14.87 -2.50 -7.62
CA PRO A 169 14.99 -3.53 -6.60
C PRO A 169 16.41 -3.66 -6.04
N GLU A 170 16.57 -3.62 -4.73
CA GLU A 170 17.87 -3.67 -4.04
C GLU A 170 18.18 -5.07 -3.51
N THR A 171 17.16 -5.78 -3.00
CA THR A 171 17.33 -7.14 -2.47
C THR A 171 16.97 -8.22 -3.49
N ASP A 172 17.38 -9.46 -3.24
CA ASP A 172 17.07 -10.58 -4.14
C ASP A 172 15.57 -10.91 -4.13
N GLU A 173 14.91 -10.79 -2.98
CA GLU A 173 13.46 -10.94 -2.86
C GLU A 173 12.73 -9.87 -3.68
N GLU A 174 13.20 -8.62 -3.64
CA GLU A 174 12.63 -7.53 -4.44
C GLU A 174 12.85 -7.77 -5.94
N ARG A 175 14.03 -8.26 -6.36
CA ARG A 175 14.31 -8.62 -7.76
C ARG A 175 13.45 -9.78 -8.26
N VAL A 176 13.16 -10.75 -7.38
CA VAL A 176 12.23 -11.85 -7.69
C VAL A 176 10.81 -11.30 -7.85
N ALA A 177 10.34 -10.50 -6.91
CA ALA A 177 9.01 -9.88 -6.97
C ALA A 177 8.84 -9.02 -8.24
N PHE A 178 9.88 -8.24 -8.60
CA PHE A 178 9.87 -7.42 -9.80
C PHE A 178 9.73 -8.26 -11.08
N ARG A 179 10.52 -9.33 -11.22
CA ARG A 179 10.44 -10.25 -12.38
C ARG A 179 9.08 -10.94 -12.49
N ILE A 180 8.45 -11.28 -11.36
CA ILE A 180 7.10 -11.85 -11.35
C ILE A 180 6.09 -10.85 -11.92
N GLY A 181 6.24 -9.55 -11.64
CA GLY A 181 5.37 -8.49 -12.15
C GLY A 181 5.56 -8.15 -13.64
N GLU A 182 6.66 -8.59 -14.27
CA GLU A 182 6.89 -8.40 -15.71
C GLU A 182 6.14 -9.42 -16.59
N GLY A 183 5.63 -10.50 -15.99
CA GLY A 183 5.05 -11.67 -16.68
C GLY A 183 3.53 -11.67 -16.81
#